data_AF-A0A3N5FHT8-F1
#
_entry.id   AF-A0A3N5FHT8-F1
#
_cell.length_a   1.000
_cell.length_b   1.000
_cell.length_c   1.000
_cell.angle_alpha   90.00
_cell.angle_beta   90.00
_cell.angle_gamma   90.00
#
_symmetry.space_group_name_H-M   'P 1'
#
loop_
_entity.id
_entity.type
_entity.pdbx_description
1 polymer ?
#
loop_
_entity_poly.entity_id
_entity_poly.type
_entity_poly.pdbx_seq_one_letter_code
_entity_poly.pdbx_strand_id
1 'polypeptide(L)'
;MEQLKCPPFHLPFCGTGGIINRTTMRSRWTVALEAVALGLFFALLGILAVRLARGTDEWSDLPLLLLAVAGGYALADVASGLTHWFCDSFFREDTPCIGRVLIHPFREHHRNPTAMTRHGFLELTG
;
A
#
# COMPACT_ATOMS: atom_id res chain seq x y z
N MET A 1 -14.10 -20.82 39.92
CA MET A 1 -12.93 -21.52 40.44
C MET A 1 -12.87 -22.86 39.75
N GLU A 2 -11.98 -23.02 38.78
CA GLU A 2 -11.34 -24.30 38.42
C GLU A 2 -10.24 -23.97 37.41
N GLN A 3 -8.99 -24.07 37.85
CA GLN A 3 -7.79 -23.87 37.04
C GLN A 3 -7.42 -25.21 36.39
N LEU A 4 -7.50 -25.31 35.06
CA LEU A 4 -6.84 -26.41 34.34
C LEU A 4 -5.46 -25.93 33.88
N LYS A 5 -4.51 -26.17 34.78
CA LYS A 5 -3.06 -26.01 34.67
C LYS A 5 -2.50 -27.16 33.83
N CYS A 6 -1.98 -26.88 32.64
CA CYS A 6 -1.13 -27.83 31.92
C CYS A 6 0.26 -27.91 32.60
N PRO A 7 0.83 -29.12 32.80
CA PRO A 7 2.13 -29.31 33.46
C PRO A 7 3.32 -28.95 32.56
N PRO A 8 4.51 -28.71 33.13
CA PRO A 8 5.72 -28.39 32.38
C PRO A 8 6.36 -29.70 31.89
N PHE A 9 6.49 -29.88 30.57
CA PHE A 9 7.33 -30.96 30.05
C PHE A 9 8.23 -30.44 28.93
N HIS A 10 9.50 -30.81 29.09
CA HIS A 10 10.68 -30.35 28.39
C HIS A 10 10.60 -30.50 26.86
N LEU A 11 11.01 -29.47 26.14
CA LEU A 11 11.53 -29.59 24.76
C LEU A 11 12.91 -30.27 24.84
N PRO A 12 13.29 -31.10 23.85
CA PRO A 12 14.05 -30.50 22.75
C PRO A 12 13.86 -31.16 21.37
N PHE A 13 14.26 -30.40 20.34
CA PHE A 13 14.62 -30.80 18.97
C PHE A 13 13.54 -30.95 17.87
N CYS A 14 13.74 -30.08 16.88
CA CYS A 14 13.91 -30.37 15.45
C CYS A 14 12.67 -30.42 14.54
N GLY A 15 12.59 -29.43 13.66
CA GLY A 15 12.38 -29.72 12.24
C GLY A 15 10.94 -29.74 11.75
N THR A 16 10.33 -28.57 11.67
CA THR A 16 9.64 -28.18 10.43
C THR A 16 9.61 -26.66 10.40
N GLY A 17 10.61 -26.08 9.73
CA GLY A 17 10.52 -24.73 9.19
C GLY A 17 9.42 -24.74 8.14
N GLY A 18 8.17 -24.69 8.59
CA GLY A 18 7.05 -24.32 7.75
C GLY A 18 7.30 -22.88 7.36
N ILE A 19 7.80 -22.66 6.15
CA ILE A 19 7.65 -21.38 5.46
C ILE A 19 6.14 -21.15 5.45
N ILE A 20 5.64 -20.35 6.40
CA ILE A 20 4.27 -19.87 6.38
C ILE A 20 4.20 -19.06 5.09
N ASN A 21 3.67 -19.67 4.04
CA ASN A 21 3.51 -19.04 2.76
C ASN A 21 2.42 -17.96 2.95
N ARG A 22 2.81 -16.76 3.39
CA ARG A 22 1.89 -15.65 3.72
C ARG A 22 1.00 -15.23 2.54
N THR A 23 1.30 -15.69 1.33
CA THR A 23 0.45 -15.58 0.14
C THR A 23 -0.95 -16.18 0.34
N THR A 24 -1.16 -17.13 1.26
CA THR A 24 -2.46 -17.76 1.50
C THR A 24 -3.41 -16.98 2.43
N MET A 25 -3.04 -15.79 2.93
CA MET A 25 -3.86 -14.98 3.85
C MET A 25 -4.44 -13.69 3.25
N ARG A 26 -4.22 -13.40 1.96
CA ARG A 26 -4.79 -12.22 1.28
C ARG A 26 -6.00 -12.59 0.44
N SER A 27 -7.10 -11.85 0.59
CA SER A 27 -8.33 -12.07 -0.17
C SER A 27 -8.07 -11.86 -1.67
N ARG A 28 -8.55 -12.77 -2.52
CA ARG A 28 -8.43 -12.65 -3.99
C ARG A 28 -8.99 -11.33 -4.52
N TRP A 29 -10.01 -10.80 -3.84
CA TRP A 29 -10.59 -9.50 -4.15
C TRP A 29 -9.64 -8.33 -3.88
N THR A 30 -8.89 -8.38 -2.78
CA THR A 30 -7.87 -7.36 -2.46
C THR A 30 -6.77 -7.37 -3.52
N VAL A 31 -6.26 -8.54 -3.88
CA VAL A 31 -5.25 -8.68 -4.93
C VAL A 31 -5.75 -8.16 -6.28
N ALA A 32 -7.01 -8.44 -6.63
CA ALA A 32 -7.62 -7.91 -7.85
C ALA A 32 -7.73 -6.38 -7.83
N LEU A 33 -8.14 -5.79 -6.70
CA LEU A 33 -8.23 -4.34 -6.54
C LEU A 33 -6.87 -3.66 -6.69
N GLU A 34 -5.82 -4.18 -6.05
CA GLU A 34 -4.45 -3.64 -6.16
C GLU A 34 -3.93 -3.74 -7.59
N ALA A 35 -4.14 -4.88 -8.26
CA ALA A 35 -3.72 -5.06 -9.65
C ALA A 35 -4.46 -4.10 -10.60
N VAL A 36 -5.75 -3.88 -10.39
CA VAL A 36 -6.54 -2.90 -11.15
C VAL A 36 -6.05 -1.47 -10.88
N ALA A 37 -5.83 -1.10 -9.62
CA ALA A 37 -5.34 0.22 -9.25
C ALA A 37 -3.97 0.51 -9.87
N LEU A 38 -3.03 -0.45 -9.79
CA LEU A 38 -1.71 -0.34 -10.41
C LEU A 38 -1.80 -0.24 -11.95
N GLY A 39 -2.66 -1.05 -12.57
CA GLY A 39 -2.91 -0.99 -14.01
C GLY A 39 -3.48 0.37 -14.45
N LEU A 40 -4.44 0.91 -13.70
CA LEU A 40 -5.02 2.23 -13.96
C LEU A 40 -3.99 3.35 -13.78
N PHE A 41 -3.13 3.26 -12.76
CA PHE A 41 -2.04 4.22 -12.55
C PHE A 41 -1.13 4.31 -13.77
N PHE A 42 -0.64 3.18 -14.28
CA PHE A 42 0.22 3.17 -15.47
C PHE A 42 -0.52 3.59 -16.74
N ALA A 43 -1.81 3.24 -16.88
CA ALA A 43 -2.61 3.69 -18.02
C ALA A 43 -2.77 5.22 -18.02
N LEU A 44 -3.11 5.82 -16.88
CA LEU A 44 -3.24 7.28 -16.76
C LEU A 44 -1.90 7.98 -16.95
N LEU A 45 -0.80 7.42 -16.43
CA LEU A 45 0.54 7.95 -16.65
C LEU A 45 0.93 7.92 -18.14
N GLY A 46 0.63 6.82 -18.84
CA GLY A 46 0.85 6.70 -20.27
C GLY A 46 0.00 7.68 -21.08
N ILE A 47 -1.27 7.86 -20.74
CA ILE A 47 -2.14 8.87 -21.37
C ILE A 47 -1.59 10.28 -21.15
N LEU A 48 -1.14 10.60 -19.93
CA LEU A 48 -0.52 11.89 -19.62
C LEU A 48 0.75 12.10 -20.44
N ALA A 49 1.63 11.10 -20.51
CA ALA A 49 2.86 11.16 -21.31
C ALA A 49 2.57 11.40 -22.80
N VAL A 50 1.59 10.69 -23.38
CA VAL A 50 1.17 10.90 -24.77
C VAL A 50 0.60 12.30 -24.99
N ARG A 51 -0.18 12.83 -24.03
CA ARG A 51 -0.71 14.19 -24.11
C ARG A 51 0.39 15.24 -24.07
N LEU A 52 1.39 15.07 -23.21
CA LEU A 52 2.54 15.97 -23.13
C LEU A 52 3.35 15.91 -24.43
N ALA A 53 3.70 14.71 -24.91
CA ALA A 53 4.49 14.54 -26.13
C ALA A 53 3.82 15.07 -27.40
N ARG A 54 2.48 15.14 -27.43
CA ARG A 54 1.71 15.73 -28.55
C ARG A 54 1.38 17.20 -28.38
N GLY A 55 1.62 17.76 -27.19
CA GLY A 55 1.23 19.12 -26.83
C GLY A 55 2.42 20.07 -26.62
N THR A 56 3.65 19.56 -26.69
CA THR A 56 4.89 20.35 -26.55
C THR A 56 5.74 20.15 -27.81
N ASP A 57 5.79 21.17 -28.65
CA ASP A 57 6.54 21.13 -29.92
C ASP A 57 7.73 22.11 -29.89
N GLU A 58 7.73 23.06 -28.96
CA GLU A 58 8.73 24.11 -28.89
C GLU A 58 9.46 24.14 -27.55
N TRP A 59 10.71 24.60 -27.56
CA TRP A 59 11.49 24.81 -26.33
C TRP A 59 10.89 25.90 -25.43
N SER A 60 10.04 26.77 -25.98
CA SER A 60 9.28 27.80 -25.26
C SER A 60 8.26 27.21 -24.29
N ASP A 61 7.84 25.95 -24.47
CA ASP A 61 6.90 25.25 -23.60
C ASP A 61 7.54 24.71 -22.32
N LEU A 62 8.88 24.61 -22.30
CA LEU A 62 9.62 23.98 -21.19
C LEU A 62 9.33 24.60 -19.81
N PRO A 63 9.25 25.93 -19.63
CA PRO A 63 8.90 26.52 -18.34
C PRO A 63 7.51 26.11 -17.87
N LEU A 64 6.52 26.06 -18.78
CA LEU A 64 5.16 25.64 -18.44
C LEU A 64 5.13 24.16 -18.08
N LEU A 65 5.88 23.32 -18.79
CA LEU A 65 6.03 21.90 -18.47
C LEU A 65 6.61 21.69 -17.06
N LEU A 66 7.66 22.43 -16.72
CA LEU A 66 8.26 22.37 -15.39
C LEU A 66 7.29 22.81 -14.29
N LEU A 67 6.53 23.89 -14.52
CA LEU A 67 5.48 24.34 -13.60
C LEU A 67 4.36 23.31 -13.46
N ALA A 68 3.95 22.65 -14.55
CA ALA A 68 2.93 21.61 -14.52
C ALA A 68 3.40 20.37 -13.75
N VAL A 69 4.65 19.94 -13.92
CA VAL A 69 5.23 18.84 -13.15
C VAL A 69 5.33 19.19 -11.66
N ALA A 70 5.87 20.37 -11.34
CA ALA A 70 5.99 20.83 -9.95
C ALA A 70 4.61 21.00 -9.29
N GLY A 71 3.66 21.60 -10.00
CA GLY A 71 2.28 21.77 -9.53
C GLY A 71 1.55 20.44 -9.36
N GLY A 72 1.71 19.51 -10.29
CA GLY A 72 1.17 18.16 -10.18
C GLY A 72 1.75 17.39 -9.00
N TYR A 73 3.06 17.50 -8.76
CA TYR A 73 3.71 16.91 -7.59
C TYR A 73 3.20 17.52 -6.28
N ALA A 74 3.10 18.84 -6.18
CA ALA A 74 2.58 19.52 -5.00
C ALA A 74 1.10 19.16 -4.72
N LEU A 75 0.27 19.06 -5.77
CA LEU A 75 -1.11 18.62 -5.64
C LEU A 75 -1.20 17.15 -5.20
N ALA A 76 -0.33 16.28 -5.70
CA ALA A 76 -0.26 14.89 -5.27
C ALA A 76 0.15 14.78 -3.79
N ASP A 77 1.11 15.58 -3.34
CA ASP A 77 1.53 15.65 -1.95
C ASP A 77 0.36 16.07 -1.04
N VAL A 78 -0.33 17.16 -1.37
CA VAL A 78 -1.51 17.63 -0.63
C VAL A 78 -2.63 16.59 -0.63
N ALA A 79 -2.93 15.97 -1.78
CA ALA A 79 -3.96 14.94 -1.87
C ALA A 79 -3.61 13.70 -1.03
N SER A 80 -2.35 13.29 -1.02
CA SER A 80 -1.86 12.18 -0.21
C SER A 80 -1.93 12.51 1.29
N GLY A 81 -1.54 13.71 1.69
CA GLY A 81 -1.61 14.19 3.07
C GLY A 81 -3.04 14.31 3.57
N LEU A 82 -3.97 14.80 2.72
CA LEU A 82 -5.39 14.85 3.05
C LEU A 82 -5.98 13.45 3.23
N THR A 83 -5.61 12.51 2.35
CA THR A 83 -6.03 11.11 2.44
C THR A 83 -5.50 10.47 3.73
N HIS A 84 -4.21 10.70 4.05
CA HIS A 84 -3.56 10.25 5.28
C HIS A 84 -4.32 10.76 6.51
N TRP A 85 -4.50 12.08 6.61
CA TRP A 85 -5.22 12.72 7.71
C TRP A 85 -6.66 12.21 7.85
N PHE A 86 -7.39 12.06 6.74
CA PHE A 86 -8.75 11.57 6.74
C PHE A 86 -8.82 10.13 7.26
N CYS A 87 -7.93 9.26 6.78
CA CYS A 87 -7.90 7.86 7.21
C CYS A 87 -7.60 7.72 8.71
N ASP A 88 -6.67 8.51 9.23
CA ASP A 88 -6.29 8.47 10.65
C ASP A 88 -7.34 9.07 11.58
N SER A 89 -8.05 10.10 11.12
CA SER A 89 -9.03 10.81 11.94
C SER A 89 -10.33 10.01 12.11
N PHE A 90 -10.75 9.28 11.07
CA PHE A 90 -12.11 8.72 11.02
C PHE A 90 -12.19 7.20 11.07
N PHE A 91 -11.10 6.47 10.84
CA PHE A 91 -11.16 5.00 10.73
C PHE A 91 -10.29 4.24 11.73
N ARG A 92 -10.66 2.98 11.91
CA ARG A 92 -9.99 2.00 12.74
C ARG A 92 -9.72 0.74 11.93
N GLU A 93 -8.87 -0.13 12.45
CA GLU A 93 -8.48 -1.38 11.77
C GLU A 93 -9.65 -2.37 11.64
N ASP A 94 -10.67 -2.22 12.49
CA ASP A 94 -11.91 -2.99 12.47
C ASP A 94 -13.03 -2.34 11.63
N THR A 95 -12.79 -1.17 11.02
CA THR A 95 -13.79 -0.52 10.15
C THR A 95 -14.20 -1.49 9.02
N PRO A 96 -15.51 -1.72 8.80
CA PRO A 96 -15.97 -2.62 7.73
C PRO A 96 -15.43 -2.20 6.36
N CYS A 97 -15.13 -3.19 5.52
CA CYS A 97 -14.57 -3.05 4.17
C CYS A 97 -13.12 -2.52 4.10
N ILE A 98 -12.84 -1.37 4.71
CA ILE A 98 -11.57 -0.66 4.55
C ILE A 98 -10.56 -0.89 5.69
N GLY A 99 -11.03 -1.29 6.88
CA GLY A 99 -10.19 -1.39 8.07
C GLY A 99 -9.04 -2.39 7.89
N ARG A 100 -9.36 -3.61 7.45
CA ARG A 100 -8.36 -4.66 7.22
C ARG A 100 -7.53 -4.46 5.95
N VAL A 101 -8.09 -3.80 4.94
CA VAL A 101 -7.46 -3.66 3.62
C VAL A 101 -6.53 -2.44 3.56
N LEU A 102 -6.98 -1.29 4.06
CA LEU A 102 -6.27 -0.02 3.97
C LEU A 102 -5.69 0.41 5.32
N ILE A 103 -6.51 0.42 6.38
CA ILE A 103 -6.13 1.03 7.67
C ILE A 103 -5.12 0.16 8.44
N HIS A 104 -5.25 -1.15 8.37
CA HIS A 104 -4.34 -2.07 9.06
C HIS A 104 -2.90 -1.99 8.51
N PRO A 105 -2.63 -2.15 7.20
CA PRO A 105 -1.27 -1.96 6.66
C PRO A 105 -0.70 -0.57 6.98
N PHE A 106 -1.57 0.45 6.90
CA PHE A 106 -1.24 1.83 7.24
C PHE A 106 -0.89 2.02 8.72
N ARG A 107 -1.35 1.21 9.65
CA ARG A 107 -0.87 1.29 11.05
C ARG A 107 0.28 0.34 11.34
N GLU A 108 0.34 -0.78 10.63
CA GLU A 108 1.41 -1.75 10.74
C GLU A 108 2.77 -1.13 10.43
N HIS A 109 2.86 -0.30 9.39
CA HIS A 109 4.15 0.32 9.03
C HIS A 109 4.68 1.32 10.10
N HIS A 110 3.81 1.98 10.88
CA HIS A 110 4.23 2.81 12.01
C HIS A 110 4.71 1.97 13.21
N ARG A 111 4.07 0.83 13.47
CA ARG A 111 4.45 -0.09 14.55
C ARG A 111 5.67 -0.92 14.20
N ASN A 112 5.82 -1.27 12.93
CA ASN A 112 6.87 -2.13 12.40
C ASN A 112 7.28 -1.68 10.99
N PRO A 113 8.13 -0.64 10.87
CA PRO A 113 8.56 -0.12 9.56
C PRO A 113 9.25 -1.18 8.70
N THR A 114 9.94 -2.13 9.33
CA THR A 114 10.63 -3.22 8.62
C THR A 114 9.68 -4.25 8.03
N ALA A 115 8.37 -4.22 8.34
CA ALA A 115 7.39 -5.09 7.70
C ALA A 115 7.38 -4.88 6.18
N MET A 116 7.57 -3.64 5.72
CA MET A 116 7.66 -3.28 4.30
C MET A 116 8.74 -4.07 3.55
N THR A 117 9.86 -4.43 4.18
CA THR A 117 10.91 -5.19 3.49
C THR A 117 10.59 -6.68 3.32
N ARG A 118 9.46 -7.13 3.89
CA ARG A 118 9.02 -8.53 3.89
C ARG A 118 7.70 -8.75 3.14
N HIS A 119 7.06 -7.69 2.65
CA HIS A 119 5.85 -7.78 1.84
C HIS A 119 6.19 -7.96 0.36
N GLY A 120 5.28 -8.57 -0.40
CA GLY A 120 5.44 -8.72 -1.85
C GLY A 120 5.25 -7.39 -2.58
N PHE A 121 5.80 -7.26 -3.79
CA PHE A 121 5.72 -6.01 -4.58
C PHE A 121 4.30 -5.45 -4.68
N LEU A 122 3.32 -6.28 -5.05
CA LEU A 122 1.94 -5.83 -5.21
C LEU A 122 1.30 -5.36 -3.90
N GLU A 123 1.67 -5.97 -2.77
CA GLU A 123 1.22 -5.57 -1.43
C GLU A 123 1.83 -4.24 -0.97
N LEU A 124 3.01 -3.90 -1.48
CA LEU A 124 3.67 -2.62 -1.19
C LEU A 124 3.16 -1.47 -2.04
N THR A 125 2.73 -1.78 -3.27
CA THR A 125 2.27 -0.78 -4.25
C THR A 125 0.76 -0.62 -4.29
N GLY A 126 0.04 -1.50 -3.59
CA GLY A 126 -1.41 -1.64 -3.62
C GLY A 126 -2.15 -0.68 -2.70
#